data_AF-A0A7J5V336-F1
#
_entry.id   AF-A0A7J5V336-F1
#
_cell.length_a   1.000
_cell.length_b   1.000
_cell.length_c   1.000
_cell.angle_alpha   90.00
_cell.angle_beta   90.00
_cell.angle_gamma   90.00
#
_symmetry.space_group_name_H-M   'P 1'
#
loop_
_entity.id
_entity.type
_entity.pdbx_description
1 polymer ?
#
loop_
_entity_poly.entity_id
_entity_poly.type
_entity_poly.pdbx_seq_one_letter_code
_entity_poly.pdbx_strand_id
1 'polypeptide(L)'
;MSSIFKRNLQKIVTLLLRFTAVMYLFSVVYPYIIDPGFESTFGIWIVRWGLIIAISVFTLGVFILRRSDFLLYGYFLVFIAALFQLFVTMISNEPLPGIFVHLYVITTAIYFFTKDIRNTQGHQHHRSRKENKPN
;
A
#
# COMPACT_ATOMS: atom_id res chain seq x y z
N MET A 1 -18.87 10.91 22.29
CA MET A 1 -17.40 10.80 22.06
C MET A 1 -16.85 12.17 21.67
N SER A 2 -15.91 12.72 22.45
CA SER A 2 -15.36 14.06 22.21
C SER A 2 -14.69 14.15 20.82
N SER A 3 -14.77 15.33 20.19
CA SER A 3 -14.16 15.61 18.89
C SER A 3 -12.64 15.35 18.89
N ILE A 4 -12.00 15.53 20.04
CA ILE A 4 -10.57 15.30 20.28
C ILE A 4 -10.23 13.81 20.16
N PHE A 5 -11.03 12.93 20.77
CA PHE A 5 -10.82 11.48 20.72
C PHE A 5 -10.91 10.96 19.28
N LYS A 6 -11.92 11.40 18.52
CA LYS A 6 -12.08 11.01 17.10
C LYS A 6 -10.88 11.44 16.25
N ARG A 7 -10.36 12.65 16.45
CA ARG A 7 -9.20 13.18 15.72
C ARG A 7 -7.92 12.39 16.04
N ASN A 8 -7.69 12.07 17.30
CA ASN A 8 -6.51 11.31 17.71
C ASN A 8 -6.58 9.85 17.23
N LEU A 9 -7.76 9.23 17.31
CA LEU A 9 -8.00 7.88 16.79
C LEU A 9 -7.72 7.79 15.28
N GLN A 10 -8.17 8.78 14.50
CA GLN A 10 -7.88 8.79 13.06
C GLN A 10 -6.37 8.89 12.74
N LYS A 11 -5.60 9.64 13.53
CA LYS A 11 -4.15 9.72 13.37
C LYS A 11 -3.50 8.37 13.69
N ILE A 12 -3.88 7.73 14.80
CA ILE A 12 -3.36 6.42 15.21
C ILE A 12 -3.68 5.37 14.14
N VAL A 13 -4.94 5.31 13.68
CA VAL A 13 -5.34 4.38 12.62
C VAL A 13 -4.53 4.63 11.35
N THR A 14 -4.36 5.88 10.92
CA THR A 14 -3.57 6.19 9.72
C THR A 14 -2.11 5.77 9.87
N LEU A 15 -1.50 6.01 11.04
CA LEU A 15 -0.13 5.57 11.32
C LEU A 15 -0.01 4.04 11.25
N LEU A 16 -0.99 3.33 11.83
CA LEU A 16 -1.01 1.87 11.86
C LEU A 16 -1.18 1.29 10.44
N LEU A 17 -2.03 1.89 9.61
CA LEU A 17 -2.17 1.51 8.19
C LEU A 17 -0.89 1.73 7.38
N ARG A 18 -0.15 2.83 7.65
CA ARG A 18 1.16 3.06 7.02
C ARG A 18 2.17 2.00 7.42
N PHE A 19 2.23 1.71 8.72
CA PHE A 19 3.14 0.71 9.24
C PHE A 19 2.84 -0.69 8.66
N THR A 20 1.57 -1.09 8.60
CA THR A 20 1.19 -2.39 8.02
C THR A 20 1.50 -2.48 6.52
N ALA A 21 1.29 -1.40 5.75
CA ALA A 21 1.67 -1.36 4.34
C ALA A 21 3.18 -1.55 4.13
N VAL A 22 4.01 -0.86 4.92
CA VAL A 22 5.47 -0.99 4.87
C VAL A 22 5.90 -2.41 5.29
N MET A 23 5.36 -2.94 6.39
CA MET A 23 5.67 -4.29 6.85
C MET A 23 5.30 -5.35 5.82
N TYR A 24 4.14 -5.20 5.17
CA TYR A 24 3.71 -6.11 4.12
C TYR A 24 4.67 -6.08 2.92
N LEU A 25 5.00 -4.89 2.41
CA LEU A 25 5.95 -4.77 1.30
C LEU A 25 7.34 -5.30 1.65
N PHE A 26 7.79 -5.07 2.88
CA PHE A 26 9.02 -5.67 3.37
C PHE A 26 8.94 -7.20 3.35
N SER A 27 7.84 -7.80 3.82
CA SER A 27 7.66 -9.27 3.76
C SER A 27 7.65 -9.84 2.35
N VAL A 28 7.14 -9.11 1.37
CA VAL A 28 7.12 -9.53 -0.04
C VAL A 28 8.51 -9.43 -0.66
N VAL A 29 9.24 -8.36 -0.38
CA VAL A 29 10.53 -8.08 -1.04
C VAL A 29 11.71 -8.76 -0.34
N TYR A 30 11.63 -9.01 0.96
CA TYR A 30 12.71 -9.56 1.77
C TYR A 30 13.30 -10.89 1.24
N PRO A 31 12.51 -11.87 0.77
CA PRO A 31 13.05 -13.09 0.16
C PRO A 31 13.99 -12.79 -1.01
N TYR A 32 13.63 -11.84 -1.87
CA TYR A 32 14.41 -11.42 -3.03
C TYR A 32 15.65 -10.59 -2.66
N ILE A 33 15.69 -10.00 -1.46
CA ILE A 33 16.90 -9.35 -0.94
C ILE A 33 17.91 -10.41 -0.50
N ILE A 34 17.46 -11.46 0.19
CA ILE A 34 18.33 -12.55 0.66
C ILE A 34 18.84 -13.34 -0.53
N ASP A 35 17.94 -13.85 -1.35
CA ASP A 35 18.26 -14.72 -2.46
C ASP A 35 17.44 -14.34 -3.70
N PRO A 36 18.00 -13.51 -4.59
CA PRO A 36 17.32 -13.07 -5.80
C PRO A 36 17.33 -14.14 -6.90
N GLY A 37 17.96 -15.30 -6.71
CA GLY A 37 17.94 -16.42 -7.66
C GLY A 37 18.84 -16.25 -8.89
N PHE A 38 19.85 -15.36 -8.84
CA PHE A 38 20.83 -15.19 -9.91
C PHE A 38 22.11 -15.99 -9.61
N GLU A 39 22.70 -16.61 -10.64
CA GLU A 39 23.98 -17.32 -10.49
C GLU A 39 25.19 -16.37 -10.40
N SER A 40 25.07 -15.17 -11.00
CA SER A 40 26.18 -14.20 -11.02
C SER A 40 26.22 -13.37 -9.73
N THR A 41 27.38 -13.33 -9.07
CA THR A 41 27.59 -12.51 -7.86
C THR A 41 27.29 -11.03 -8.10
N PHE A 42 27.67 -10.48 -9.25
CA PHE A 42 27.43 -9.09 -9.60
C PHE A 42 25.92 -8.76 -9.72
N GLY A 43 25.15 -9.65 -10.38
CA GLY A 43 23.70 -9.49 -10.50
C GLY A 43 22.99 -9.54 -9.14
N ILE A 44 23.41 -10.44 -8.25
CA ILE A 44 22.88 -10.52 -6.87
C ILE A 44 23.07 -9.18 -6.15
N TRP A 45 24.27 -8.61 -6.21
CA TRP A 45 24.58 -7.34 -5.53
C TRP A 45 23.75 -6.17 -6.06
N ILE A 46 23.60 -6.06 -7.38
CA ILE A 46 22.79 -4.99 -8.00
C ILE A 46 21.34 -5.09 -7.55
N VAL A 47 20.74 -6.28 -7.66
CA VAL A 47 19.33 -6.48 -7.30
C VAL A 47 19.10 -6.22 -5.82
N ARG A 48 19.99 -6.74 -4.96
CA ARG A 48 19.91 -6.55 -3.51
C ARG A 48 19.94 -5.07 -3.13
N TRP A 49 20.92 -4.31 -3.62
CA TRP A 49 21.01 -2.88 -3.33
C TRP A 49 19.86 -2.09 -3.96
N GLY A 50 19.45 -2.43 -5.19
CA GLY A 50 18.32 -1.82 -5.87
C GLY A 50 17.02 -1.95 -5.07
N LEU A 51 16.73 -3.15 -4.56
CA LEU A 51 15.55 -3.41 -3.72
C LEU A 51 15.62 -2.70 -2.37
N ILE A 52 16.79 -2.67 -1.72
CA ILE A 52 16.99 -1.93 -0.46
C ILE A 52 16.72 -0.43 -0.65
N ILE A 53 17.27 0.16 -1.72
CA ILE A 53 17.06 1.58 -2.04
C ILE A 53 15.59 1.84 -2.35
N ALA A 54 14.96 0.98 -3.18
CA ALA A 54 13.54 1.12 -3.53
C ALA A 54 12.63 1.06 -2.29
N ILE A 55 12.84 0.10 -1.38
CA ILE A 55 12.11 0.01 -0.11
C ILE A 55 12.35 1.24 0.76
N SER A 56 13.59 1.73 0.83
CA SER A 56 13.93 2.88 1.66
C SER A 56 13.22 4.14 1.18
N VAL A 57 13.24 4.39 -0.13
CA VAL A 57 12.52 5.50 -0.77
C VAL A 57 11.02 5.36 -0.58
N PHE A 58 10.47 4.17 -0.78
CA PHE A 58 9.04 3.91 -0.57
C PHE A 58 8.64 4.17 0.90
N THR A 59 9.41 3.67 1.86
CA THR A 59 9.16 3.84 3.29
C THR A 59 9.13 5.32 3.65
N LEU A 60 10.15 6.07 3.25
CA LEU A 60 10.20 7.52 3.45
C LEU A 60 8.99 8.22 2.79
N GLY A 61 8.68 7.85 1.55
CA GLY A 61 7.54 8.38 0.81
C GLY A 61 6.21 8.18 1.56
N VAL A 62 5.95 6.97 2.07
CA VAL A 62 4.73 6.65 2.82
C VAL A 62 4.54 7.54 4.06
N PHE A 63 5.62 7.91 4.74
CA PHE A 63 5.53 8.77 5.93
C PHE A 63 5.36 10.25 5.58
N ILE A 64 5.91 10.70 4.45
CA ILE A 64 5.83 12.10 4.00
C ILE A 64 4.49 12.41 3.32
N LEU A 65 3.89 11.45 2.62
CA LEU A 65 2.65 11.64 1.87
C LEU A 65 1.49 12.12 2.76
N ARG A 66 0.53 12.85 2.17
CA ARG A 66 -0.73 13.17 2.85
C ARG A 66 -1.56 11.90 3.02
N ARG A 67 -2.56 11.95 3.91
CA ARG A 67 -3.41 10.79 4.21
C ARG A 67 -4.13 10.25 2.97
N SER A 68 -4.74 11.11 2.16
CA SER A 68 -5.42 10.74 0.90
C SER A 68 -4.45 10.06 -0.06
N ASP A 69 -3.30 10.71 -0.29
CA ASP A 69 -2.30 10.24 -1.24
C ASP A 69 -1.71 8.90 -0.81
N PHE A 70 -1.49 8.70 0.50
CA PHE A 70 -1.11 7.40 1.04
C PHE A 70 -2.18 6.33 0.84
N LEU A 71 -3.46 6.66 1.09
CA LEU A 71 -4.56 5.70 0.89
C LEU A 71 -4.69 5.27 -0.57
N LEU A 72 -4.40 6.18 -1.50
CA LEU A 72 -4.41 5.88 -2.93
C LEU A 72 -3.15 5.13 -3.36
N TYR A 73 -1.98 5.77 -3.30
CA TYR A 73 -0.73 5.24 -3.86
C TYR A 73 -0.11 4.14 -3.00
N GLY A 74 -0.18 4.27 -1.67
CA GLY A 74 0.36 3.26 -0.75
C GLY A 74 -0.37 1.94 -0.88
N TYR A 75 -1.71 1.95 -0.83
CA TYR A 75 -2.49 0.74 -1.01
C TYR A 75 -2.52 0.22 -2.45
N PHE A 76 -2.34 1.08 -3.45
CA PHE A 76 -2.14 0.62 -4.82
C PHE A 76 -0.85 -0.21 -4.95
N LEU A 77 0.25 0.21 -4.32
CA LEU A 77 1.48 -0.58 -4.30
C LEU A 77 1.35 -1.87 -3.49
N VAL A 78 0.66 -1.84 -2.35
CA VAL A 78 0.32 -3.06 -1.59
C VAL A 78 -0.51 -4.03 -2.44
N PHE A 79 -1.47 -3.52 -3.23
CA PHE A 79 -2.28 -4.32 -4.14
C PHE A 79 -1.42 -5.01 -5.21
N ILE A 80 -0.52 -4.27 -5.89
CA ILE A 80 0.39 -4.85 -6.89
C ILE A 80 1.28 -5.92 -6.24
N ALA A 81 1.86 -5.62 -5.09
CA ALA A 81 2.70 -6.57 -4.36
C ALA A 81 1.93 -7.83 -3.93
N ALA A 82 0.66 -7.68 -3.53
CA ALA A 82 -0.18 -8.80 -3.15
C ALA A 82 -0.62 -9.66 -4.35
N LEU A 83 -0.89 -9.05 -5.50
CA LEU A 83 -1.10 -9.79 -6.74
C LEU A 83 0.14 -10.59 -7.13
N PHE A 84 1.30 -9.94 -7.14
CA PHE A 84 2.57 -10.60 -7.44
C PHE A 84 2.81 -11.79 -6.49
N GLN A 85 2.64 -11.57 -5.18
CA GLN A 85 2.87 -12.62 -4.20
C GLN A 85 1.83 -13.75 -4.30
N LEU A 86 0.59 -13.45 -4.66
CA LEU A 86 -0.43 -14.46 -4.94
C LEU A 86 0.01 -15.39 -6.08
N PHE A 87 0.55 -14.84 -7.17
CA PHE A 87 1.10 -15.65 -8.27
C PHE A 87 2.27 -16.52 -7.80
N VAL A 88 3.21 -15.95 -7.03
CA VAL A 88 4.35 -16.69 -6.48
C VAL A 88 3.89 -17.85 -5.58
N THR A 89 2.90 -17.61 -4.71
CA THR A 89 2.33 -18.64 -3.84
C THR A 89 1.55 -19.71 -4.62
N MET A 90 0.89 -19.36 -5.72
CA MET A 90 0.21 -20.37 -6.57
C MET A 90 1.18 -21.36 -7.23
N ILE A 91 2.43 -20.95 -7.42
CA ILE A 91 3.48 -21.78 -8.05
C ILE A 91 4.33 -22.50 -6.98
N SER A 92 4.16 -22.18 -5.69
CA SER A 92 4.92 -22.80 -4.62
C SER A 92 4.41 -24.20 -4.26
N ASN A 93 5.29 -25.01 -3.66
CA ASN A 93 4.95 -26.37 -3.23
C ASN A 93 3.93 -26.41 -2.06
N GLU A 94 3.77 -25.30 -1.35
CA GLU A 94 2.87 -25.16 -0.19
C GLU A 94 2.00 -23.89 -0.34
N PRO A 95 0.96 -23.92 -1.19
CA PRO A 95 0.17 -22.73 -1.52
C PRO A 95 -0.76 -22.28 -0.39
N LEU A 96 -1.10 -23.18 0.55
CA LEU A 96 -2.01 -22.89 1.66
C LEU A 96 -1.23 -22.82 2.98
N PRO A 97 -1.53 -21.83 3.86
CA PRO A 97 -2.64 -20.87 3.81
C PRO A 97 -2.33 -19.56 3.05
N GLY A 98 -1.15 -19.42 2.45
CA GLY A 98 -0.66 -18.16 1.87
C GLY A 98 -1.62 -17.50 0.88
N ILE A 99 -2.29 -18.27 0.02
CA ILE A 99 -3.30 -17.76 -0.92
C ILE A 99 -4.40 -16.94 -0.21
N PHE A 100 -4.94 -17.45 0.90
CA PHE A 100 -6.03 -16.77 1.62
C PHE A 100 -5.57 -15.44 2.22
N VAL A 101 -4.33 -15.39 2.72
CA VAL A 101 -3.74 -14.16 3.26
C VAL A 101 -3.61 -13.11 2.16
N HIS A 102 -3.08 -13.48 0.99
CA HIS A 102 -2.90 -12.54 -0.12
C HIS A 102 -4.24 -12.07 -0.70
N LEU A 103 -5.26 -12.95 -0.79
CA LEU A 103 -6.62 -12.56 -1.20
C LEU A 103 -7.26 -11.56 -0.21
N TYR A 104 -7.05 -11.76 1.09
CA TYR A 104 -7.52 -10.81 2.11
C TYR A 104 -6.83 -9.45 1.96
N VAL A 105 -5.51 -9.43 1.73
CA VAL A 105 -4.74 -8.20 1.52
C VAL A 105 -5.20 -7.49 0.24
N ILE A 106 -5.42 -8.22 -0.86
CA ILE A 106 -5.97 -7.68 -2.11
C ILE A 106 -7.31 -7.00 -1.88
N THR A 107 -8.24 -7.70 -1.21
CA THR A 107 -9.58 -7.17 -0.92
C THR A 107 -9.50 -5.90 -0.05
N THR A 108 -8.62 -5.90 0.95
CA THR A 108 -8.39 -4.75 1.83
C THR A 108 -7.80 -3.58 1.04
N ALA A 109 -6.86 -3.83 0.15
CA ALA A 109 -6.24 -2.79 -0.67
C ALA A 109 -7.23 -2.17 -1.66
N ILE A 110 -8.06 -2.99 -2.33
CA ILE A 110 -9.14 -2.51 -3.20
C ILE A 110 -10.11 -1.63 -2.41
N TYR A 111 -10.49 -2.04 -1.20
CA TYR A 111 -11.40 -1.26 -0.36
C TYR A 111 -10.84 0.14 -0.05
N PHE A 112 -9.58 0.23 0.39
CA PHE A 112 -8.98 1.53 0.73
C PHE A 112 -8.74 2.41 -0.49
N PHE A 113 -8.25 1.82 -1.59
CA PHE A 113 -8.05 2.52 -2.85
C PHE A 113 -9.37 3.10 -3.40
N THR A 114 -10.45 2.30 -3.42
CA THR A 114 -11.74 2.70 -4.01
C THR A 114 -12.49 3.70 -3.11
N LYS A 115 -12.39 3.55 -1.79
CA LYS A 115 -13.08 4.42 -0.82
C LYS A 115 -12.62 5.88 -0.92
N ASP A 116 -11.33 6.12 -1.14
CA ASP A 116 -10.79 7.48 -1.23
C ASP A 116 -11.18 8.19 -2.54
N ILE A 117 -11.25 7.46 -3.65
CA ILE A 117 -11.74 7.96 -4.95
C ILE A 117 -13.18 8.48 -4.81
N ARG A 118 -14.05 7.69 -4.18
CA ARG A 118 -15.46 8.06 -3.99
C ARG A 118 -15.62 9.30 -3.10
N ASN A 119 -14.75 9.48 -2.11
CA ASN A 119 -14.82 10.62 -1.19
C ASN A 119 -14.32 11.93 -1.84
N THR A 120 -13.36 11.83 -2.78
CA THR A 120 -12.82 12.98 -3.51
C THR A 120 -13.82 13.50 -4.57
N GLN A 121 -14.53 12.60 -5.26
CA GLN A 121 -15.52 12.97 -6.28
C GLN A 121 -16.79 13.63 -5.70
N GLY A 122 -17.22 13.23 -4.49
CA GLY A 122 -18.41 13.78 -3.84
C GLY A 122 -18.29 15.27 -3.48
N HIS A 123 -17.08 15.78 -3.22
CA HIS A 123 -16.87 17.18 -2.87
C HIS A 123 -16.82 18.12 -4.08
N GLN A 124 -16.47 17.63 -5.27
CA GLN A 124 -16.45 18.45 -6.49
C GLN A 124 -17.86 18.81 -6.98
N HIS A 125 -18.83 17.89 -6.88
CA HIS A 125 -20.21 18.14 -7.30
C HIS A 125 -20.91 19.23 -6.49
N HIS A 126 -20.61 19.37 -5.19
CA HIS A 126 -21.22 20.41 -4.37
C HIS A 126 -20.61 21.80 -4.58
N ARG A 127 -19.34 21.89 -5.01
CA ARG A 127 -18.67 23.17 -5.23
C ARG A 127 -19.13 23.83 -6.53
N SER A 128 -19.29 23.05 -7.60
CA SER A 128 -19.82 23.54 -8.89
C SER A 128 -21.29 24.01 -8.78
N ARG A 129 -22.10 23.42 -7.90
CA ARG A 129 -23.50 23.86 -7.70
C ARG A 129 -23.65 25.19 -6.94
N LYS A 130 -22.62 25.65 -6.23
CA LYS A 130 -22.66 26.95 -5.52
C LYS A 130 -22.20 28.13 -6.38
N GLU A 131 -21.47 27.88 -7.47
CA GLU A 131 -20.96 28.92 -8.36
C GLU A 131 -21.98 29.34 -9.44
N ASN A 132 -23.04 28.56 -9.63
CA ASN A 132 -24.09 28.78 -10.63
C ASN A 132 -25.40 29.35 -10.07
N LYS A 133 -25.35 30.10 -8.95
CA LYS A 133 -26.50 30.94 -8.55
C LYS A 133 -26.35 32.31 -9.19
N PRO A 134 -27.11 32.66 -10.24
CA PRO A 134 -27.19 34.03 -10.71
C PRO A 134 -27.80 34.89 -9.60
N ASN A 135 -27.19 36.05 -9.37
CA ASN A 135 -27.78 37.15 -8.60
C ASN A 135 -29.02 37.68 -9.32
#